data_AF-A0ABD3CWG0-F1
#
_entry.id   AF-A0ABD3CWG0-F1
#
_cell.length_a   1.000
_cell.length_b   1.000
_cell.length_c   1.000
_cell.angle_alpha   90.00
_cell.angle_beta   90.00
_cell.angle_gamma   90.00
#
_symmetry.space_group_name_H-M   'P 1'
#
loop_
_entity.id
_entity.type
_entity.pdbx_description
1 polymer ?
#
loop_
_entity_poly.entity_id
_entity_poly.type
_entity_poly.pdbx_seq_one_letter_code
_entity_poly.pdbx_strand_id
1 'polypeptide(L)'
;MTKVREVLTELGHFFRHLCCKKLNKTELEKMKGDIGLILCKLEKIYPPSFFDVMVHLAIHLPDEAILGGPIQFRWMYPIER
;
A
#
# COMPACT_ATOMS: atom_id res chain seq x y z
N MET A 1 -16.17 9.60 -12.73
CA MET A 1 -16.49 8.78 -11.53
C MET A 1 -15.77 7.43 -11.54
N THR A 2 -15.51 6.81 -12.70
CA THR A 2 -14.80 5.51 -12.85
C THR A 2 -13.34 5.56 -12.41
N LYS A 3 -12.58 6.59 -12.82
CA LYS A 3 -11.13 6.70 -12.53
C LYS A 3 -10.78 6.72 -11.04
N VAL A 4 -11.60 7.37 -10.22
CA VAL A 4 -11.44 7.38 -8.75
C VAL A 4 -11.64 5.98 -8.18
N ARG A 5 -12.70 5.30 -8.61
CA ARG A 5 -13.02 3.94 -8.14
C ARG A 5 -11.93 2.95 -8.54
N GLU A 6 -11.36 3.08 -9.73
CA GLU A 6 -10.27 2.23 -10.20
C GLU A 6 -9.03 2.38 -9.32
N VAL A 7 -8.57 3.61 -9.09
CA VAL A 7 -7.36 3.85 -8.27
C VAL A 7 -7.58 3.42 -6.82
N LEU A 8 -8.76 3.68 -6.24
CA LEU A 8 -9.09 3.19 -4.90
C LEU A 8 -9.18 1.66 -4.84
N THR A 9 -9.64 1.01 -5.91
CA THR A 9 -9.66 -0.45 -6.01
C THR A 9 -8.24 -1.01 -6.08
N GLU A 10 -7.36 -0.42 -6.89
CA GLU A 10 -5.94 -0.79 -6.96
C GLU A 10 -5.24 -0.63 -5.59
N LEU A 11 -5.48 0.49 -4.90
CA LEU A 11 -4.95 0.75 -3.57
C LEU A 11 -5.48 -0.26 -2.53
N GLY A 12 -6.78 -0.57 -2.57
CA GLY A 12 -7.38 -1.59 -1.72
C GLY A 12 -6.81 -2.99 -1.97
N HIS A 13 -6.56 -3.35 -3.23
CA HIS A 13 -5.90 -4.60 -3.59
C HIS A 13 -4.46 -4.66 -3.07
N PHE A 14 -3.70 -3.56 -3.15
CA PHE A 14 -2.37 -3.46 -2.59
C PHE A 14 -2.35 -3.76 -1.09
N PHE A 15 -3.17 -3.07 -0.29
CA PHE A 15 -3.22 -3.29 1.16
C PHE A 15 -3.73 -4.68 1.52
N ARG A 16 -4.72 -5.19 0.78
CA ARG A 16 -5.20 -6.56 0.98
C ARG A 16 -4.10 -7.60 0.76
N HIS A 17 -3.28 -7.42 -0.28
CA HIS A 17 -2.17 -8.31 -0.55
C HIS A 17 -1.08 -8.19 0.52
N LEU A 18 -0.75 -6.96 0.91
CA LEU A 18 0.24 -6.67 1.95
C LEU A 18 -0.10 -7.31 3.30
N CYS A 19 -1.39 -7.33 3.65
CA CYS A 19 -1.89 -7.90 4.90
C CYS A 19 -2.12 -9.42 4.84
N CYS A 20 -1.83 -10.10 3.73
CA CYS A 20 -1.97 -11.55 3.65
C CYS A 20 -1.05 -12.27 4.65
N LYS A 21 -1.54 -13.38 5.24
CA LYS A 21 -0.76 -14.22 6.17
C LYS A 21 0.48 -14.85 5.56
N LYS A 22 0.45 -15.10 4.25
CA LYS A 22 1.58 -15.61 3.47
C LYS A 22 1.93 -14.54 2.44
N LEU A 23 3.15 -14.05 2.50
CA LEU A 23 3.70 -13.11 1.53
C LEU A 23 4.81 -13.80 0.75
N ASN A 24 4.73 -13.75 -0.57
CA ASN A 24 5.80 -14.22 -1.44
C ASN A 24 6.73 -13.04 -1.76
N LYS A 25 8.04 -13.23 -1.61
CA LYS A 25 9.04 -12.20 -1.90
C LYS A 25 8.89 -11.66 -3.33
N THR A 26 8.65 -12.52 -4.31
CA THR A 26 8.46 -12.10 -5.71
C THR A 26 7.24 -11.19 -5.89
N GLU A 27 6.17 -11.44 -5.15
CA GLU A 27 4.98 -10.57 -5.18
C GLU A 27 5.24 -9.24 -4.47
N LEU A 28 5.96 -9.25 -3.34
CA LEU A 28 6.37 -8.03 -2.65
C LEU A 28 7.28 -7.13 -3.50
N GLU A 29 8.22 -7.71 -4.26
CA GLU A 29 9.06 -6.95 -5.21
C GLU A 29 8.21 -6.28 -6.30
N LYS A 30 7.19 -6.98 -6.81
CA LYS A 30 6.24 -6.38 -7.76
C LYS A 30 5.45 -5.24 -7.12
N MET A 31 4.98 -5.44 -5.89
CA MET A 31 4.22 -4.44 -5.14
C MET A 31 4.99 -3.12 -4.91
N LYS A 32 6.33 -3.17 -4.80
CA LYS A 32 7.17 -1.94 -4.73
C LYS A 32 7.00 -1.05 -5.95
N GLY A 33 6.89 -1.65 -7.14
CA GLY A 33 6.62 -0.90 -8.38
C GLY A 33 5.18 -0.43 -8.46
N ASP A 34 4.23 -1.32 -8.11
CA ASP A 34 2.80 -1.04 -8.23
C ASP A 34 2.36 0.14 -7.33
N ILE A 35 2.86 0.23 -6.10
CA ILE A 35 2.45 1.29 -5.17
C ILE A 35 2.84 2.69 -5.66
N GLY A 36 4.03 2.85 -6.25
CA GLY A 36 4.46 4.13 -6.83
C GLY A 36 3.54 4.59 -7.96
N LEU A 37 3.09 3.66 -8.81
CA LEU A 37 2.14 3.95 -9.87
C LEU A 37 0.74 4.28 -9.32
N ILE A 38 0.28 3.57 -8.29
CA ILE A 38 -1.02 3.82 -7.65
C ILE A 38 -1.03 5.21 -7.02
N LEU A 39 0.02 5.58 -6.27
CA LEU A 39 0.14 6.91 -5.66
C LEU A 39 0.17 8.01 -6.71
N CYS A 40 0.95 7.85 -7.79
CA CYS A 40 0.99 8.83 -8.89
C CYS A 40 -0.38 8.99 -9.58
N LYS A 41 -1.16 7.90 -9.71
CA LYS A 41 -2.54 7.98 -10.22
C LYS A 41 -3.47 8.70 -9.24
N LEU A 42 -3.28 8.51 -7.94
CA LEU A 42 -4.05 9.15 -6.87
C LEU A 42 -3.75 10.66 -6.84
N GLU A 43 -2.49 11.07 -6.99
CA GLU A 43 -2.03 12.48 -6.99
C GLU A 43 -2.62 13.29 -8.14
N LYS A 44 -2.93 12.62 -9.26
CA LYS A 44 -3.62 13.25 -10.40
C LYS A 44 -5.10 13.50 -10.16
N ILE A 45 -5.67 12.94 -9.09
CA ILE A 45 -7.10 13.00 -8.77
C ILE A 45 -7.37 13.92 -7.58
N TYR A 46 -6.55 13.83 -6.54
CA TYR A 46 -6.71 14.58 -5.30
C TYR A 46 -5.74 15.76 -5.21
N PRO A 47 -6.12 16.85 -4.51
CA PRO A 47 -5.21 17.97 -4.30
C PRO A 47 -3.98 17.52 -3.47
N PRO A 48 -2.83 18.22 -3.58
CA PRO A 48 -1.63 17.91 -2.81
C PRO A 48 -1.87 17.85 -1.29
N SER A 49 -2.83 18.61 -0.78
CA SER A 49 -3.24 18.62 0.63
C SER A 49 -3.82 17.29 1.13
N PHE A 50 -4.20 16.37 0.23
CA PHE A 50 -4.65 15.02 0.56
C PHE A 50 -3.47 14.05 0.79
N PHE A 51 -2.29 14.37 0.27
CA PHE A 51 -1.10 13.53 0.38
C PHE A 51 -0.27 13.92 1.59
N ASP A 52 -0.75 13.49 2.76
CA ASP A 52 0.06 13.56 3.96
C ASP A 52 1.20 12.50 3.95
N VAL A 53 2.00 12.52 5.02
CA VAL A 53 3.12 11.58 5.21
C VAL A 53 2.65 10.12 5.23
N MET A 54 1.44 9.84 5.72
CA MET A 54 0.89 8.48 5.82
C MET A 54 0.64 7.88 4.44
N VAL A 55 0.19 8.69 3.48
CA VAL A 55 0.00 8.23 2.10
C VAL A 55 1.33 7.86 1.45
N HIS A 56 2.38 8.64 1.71
CA HIS A 56 3.71 8.37 1.17
C HIS A 56 4.40 7.18 1.84
N LEU A 57 4.16 6.94 3.13
CA LEU A 57 4.70 5.77 3.84
C LEU A 57 4.32 4.43 3.20
N ALA A 58 3.22 4.38 2.45
CA ALA A 58 2.79 3.19 1.73
C ALA A 58 3.88 2.62 0.79
N ILE A 59 4.77 3.46 0.26
CA ILE A 59 5.87 3.04 -0.63
C ILE A 59 6.90 2.15 0.07
N HIS A 60 7.06 2.30 1.40
CA HIS A 60 8.06 1.58 2.18
C HIS A 60 7.53 0.26 2.74
N LEU A 61 6.21 0.08 2.80
CA LEU A 61 5.59 -1.11 3.41
C LEU A 61 6.00 -2.44 2.76
N PRO A 62 6.19 -2.55 1.43
CA PRO A 62 6.68 -3.80 0.84
C PRO A 62 8.11 -4.13 1.29
N ASP A 63 8.98 -3.12 1.42
CA ASP A 63 10.34 -3.31 1.95
C ASP A 63 10.33 -3.78 3.40
N GLU A 64 9.48 -3.17 4.22
CA GLU A 64 9.29 -3.59 5.62
C GLU A 64 8.79 -5.04 5.71
N ALA A 65 7.91 -5.44 4.80
CA ALA A 65 7.39 -6.79 4.73
C ALA A 65 8.43 -7.81 4.23
N ILE A 66 9.31 -7.41 3.30
CA ILE A 66 10.44 -8.26 2.86
C ILE A 66 11.42 -8.47 4.01
N LEU A 67 11.71 -7.43 4.79
CA LEU A 67 12.71 -7.48 5.86
C LEU A 67 12.21 -8.16 7.14
N GLY A 68 10.95 -7.96 7.52
CA GLY A 68 10.42 -8.47 8.79
C GLY A 68 9.18 -9.34 8.69
N GLY A 69 8.82 -9.80 7.49
CA GLY A 69 7.69 -10.71 7.29
C GLY A 69 6.32 -10.00 7.36
N PRO A 70 5.23 -10.74 7.62
CA PRO A 70 3.87 -10.22 7.51
C PRO A 70 3.65 -8.96 8.37
N ILE A 71 3.31 -7.85 7.70
CA ILE A 71 3.28 -6.54 8.34
C ILE A 71 2.19 -6.44 9.41
N GLN A 72 1.08 -7.17 9.27
CA GLN A 72 -0.09 -7.12 10.16
C GLN A 72 0.22 -7.29 11.66
N PHE A 73 1.30 -8.00 12.01
CA PHE A 73 1.74 -8.20 13.40
C PHE A 73 2.73 -7.14 13.90
N ARG A 74 3.16 -6.23 13.02
CA ARG A 74 4.17 -5.19 13.25
C ARG A 74 3.63 -3.77 13.10
N TRP A 75 2.31 -3.61 12.90
CA TRP A 75 1.69 -2.28 12.92
C TRP A 75 1.84 -1.68 14.31
N MET A 76 1.82 -0.35 14.40
CA MET A 76 1.85 0.38 15.67
C MET A 76 0.73 -0.10 16.62
N TYR A 77 -0.38 -0.55 16.04
CA TYR A 77 -1.51 -1.14 16.73
C TYR A 77 -1.91 -2.49 16.11
N PRO A 78 -1.22 -3.59 16.49
CA PRO A 78 -1.46 -4.90 15.90
C PRO A 78 -2.73 -5.59 16.46
N ILE A 79 -3.31 -5.04 17.53
CA ILE A 79 -4.49 -5.55 18.24
C ILE A 79 -5.52 -4.41 18.39
N GLU A 80 -5.81 -3.70 17.31
CA GLU A 80 -7.00 -2.85 17.30
C GLU A 80 -8.10 -3.54 16.48
N ARG A 81 -9.14 -3.94 17.20
CA ARG A 81 -10.39 -4.53 16.71
C ARG A 81 -11.57 -3.77 17.29
#